data_AF-A0A2G8LNI5-F1
#
_entry.id   AF-A0A2G8LNI5-F1
#
_cell.length_a   1.000
_cell.length_b   1.000
_cell.length_c   1.000
_cell.angle_alpha   90.00
_cell.angle_beta   90.00
_cell.angle_gamma   90.00
#
_symmetry.space_group_name_H-M   'P 1'
#
loop_
_entity.id
_entity.type
_entity.pdbx_description
1 polymer ?
#
loop_
_entity_poly.entity_id
_entity_poly.type
_entity_poly.pdbx_seq_one_letter_code
_entity_poly.pdbx_strand_id
1 'polypeptide(L)'
;MVGALCYGELGTMITMSGGDYAYIYQAFGSLPAFLLLWVTVVVIRPTAQAVVALTFGNYLLQPFFPDCEPPLQAAKLLAASALLAMHA
;
A
#
# COMPACT_ATOMS: atom_id res chain seq x y z
N MET A 1 17.92 -4.84 -7.50
CA MET A 1 17.88 -5.79 -8.64
C MET A 1 17.90 -7.24 -8.18
N VAL A 2 18.78 -7.64 -7.24
CA VAL A 2 18.86 -9.03 -6.75
C VAL A 2 17.49 -9.56 -6.26
N GLY A 3 16.79 -8.82 -5.40
CA GLY A 3 15.49 -9.26 -4.88
C GLY A 3 14.41 -9.46 -5.96
N ALA A 4 14.40 -8.63 -7.02
CA ALA A 4 13.46 -8.76 -8.12
C ALA A 4 13.72 -10.01 -8.97
N LEU A 5 14.99 -10.38 -9.16
CA LEU A 5 15.37 -11.61 -9.85
C LEU A 5 14.95 -12.84 -9.05
N CYS A 6 15.23 -12.87 -7.74
CA CYS A 6 14.77 -13.96 -6.87
C CYS A 6 13.24 -14.08 -6.84
N TYR A 7 12.52 -12.96 -6.87
CA TYR A 7 11.06 -12.98 -6.97
C TYR A 7 10.56 -13.52 -8.31
N GLY A 8 11.29 -13.21 -9.40
CA GLY A 8 11.04 -13.76 -10.72
C GLY A 8 11.19 -15.28 -10.76
N GLU A 9 12.28 -15.82 -10.19
CA GLU A 9 12.50 -17.27 -10.09
C GLU A 9 11.44 -17.95 -9.21
N LEU A 10 11.07 -17.32 -8.09
CA LEU A 10 10.05 -17.87 -7.20
C LEU A 10 8.67 -17.90 -7.87
N GLY A 11 8.33 -16.87 -8.64
CA GLY A 11 7.08 -16.79 -9.39
C GLY A 11 6.98 -17.74 -10.57
N THR A 12 8.11 -18.21 -11.13
CA THR A 12 8.10 -19.28 -12.15
C THR A 12 8.07 -20.66 -11.53
N MET A 13 8.63 -20.85 -10.32
CA MET A 13 8.59 -22.14 -9.62
C MET A 13 7.24 -22.44 -8.96
N ILE A 14 6.55 -21.44 -8.40
CA ILE A 14 5.29 -21.62 -7.66
C ILE A 14 4.16 -20.96 -8.44
N THR A 15 3.46 -21.74 -9.27
CA THR A 15 2.36 -21.27 -10.13
C THR A 15 0.99 -21.28 -9.45
N MET A 16 0.96 -21.01 -8.14
CA MET A 16 -0.28 -20.89 -7.37
C MET A 16 -0.76 -19.44 -7.34
N SER A 17 -2.08 -19.22 -7.44
CA SER A 17 -2.67 -17.90 -7.22
C SER A 17 -2.55 -17.49 -5.76
N GLY A 18 -2.04 -16.28 -5.50
CA GLY A 18 -1.87 -15.75 -4.14
C GLY A 18 -0.61 -14.92 -3.94
N GLY A 19 0.32 -14.90 -4.90
CA GLY A 19 1.56 -14.12 -4.82
C GLY A 19 2.36 -14.45 -3.57
N ASP A 20 2.75 -13.42 -2.82
CA ASP A 20 3.55 -13.51 -1.59
C ASP A 20 2.96 -14.49 -0.56
N TYR A 21 1.63 -14.53 -0.45
CA TYR A 21 0.93 -15.46 0.43
C TYR A 21 1.16 -16.91 0.00
N ALA A 22 1.07 -17.21 -1.30
CA ALA A 22 1.25 -18.57 -1.82
C ALA A 22 2.68 -19.08 -1.59
N TYR A 23 3.68 -18.20 -1.70
CA TYR A 23 5.08 -18.55 -1.46
C TYR A 23 5.33 -18.92 0.00
N ILE A 24 4.83 -18.12 0.94
CA ILE A 24 4.98 -18.40 2.38
C ILE A 24 4.15 -19.61 2.80
N TYR A 25 2.95 -19.78 2.23
CA TYR A 25 2.12 -20.94 2.49
C TYR A 25 2.82 -22.24 2.10
N GLN A 26 3.46 -22.26 0.92
CA GLN A 26 4.20 -23.43 0.44
C GLN A 26 5.45 -23.73 1.27
N ALA A 27 6.16 -22.71 1.76
CA ALA A 27 7.42 -22.87 2.47
C ALA A 27 7.26 -23.11 3.99
N PHE A 28 6.31 -22.43 4.63
CA PHE A 28 6.19 -22.36 6.10
C PHE A 28 4.81 -22.80 6.64
N GLY A 29 3.86 -23.13 5.76
CA GLY A 29 2.52 -23.60 6.14
C GLY A 29 1.52 -22.48 6.45
N SER A 30 0.42 -22.85 7.10
CA SER A 30 -0.79 -21.99 7.20
C SER A 30 -0.68 -20.84 8.20
N LEU A 31 -0.08 -21.03 9.36
CA LEU A 31 -0.01 -19.99 10.40
C LEU A 31 0.84 -18.77 9.97
N PRO A 32 2.06 -18.93 9.42
CA PRO A 32 2.87 -17.80 8.98
C PRO A 32 2.25 -17.09 7.76
N ALA A 33 1.63 -17.85 6.85
CA ALA A 33 0.92 -17.29 5.71
C ALA A 33 -0.28 -16.43 6.14
N PHE A 34 -1.04 -16.87 7.15
CA PHE A 34 -2.14 -16.09 7.71
C PHE A 34 -1.64 -14.76 8.33
N LEU A 35 -0.54 -14.77 9.07
CA LEU A 35 0.02 -13.57 9.67
C LEU A 35 0.49 -12.56 8.61
N LEU A 36 1.11 -13.02 7.53
CA LEU A 36 1.47 -12.16 6.39
C LEU A 36 0.21 -11.51 5.81
N LEU A 37 -0.82 -12.31 5.52
CA LEU A 37 -2.06 -11.80 4.93
C LEU A 37 -2.77 -10.82 5.85
N TRP A 38 -2.80 -11.10 7.16
CA TRP A 38 -3.35 -10.23 8.18
C TRP A 38 -2.67 -8.86 8.20
N VAL A 39 -1.34 -8.83 8.30
CA VAL A 39 -0.57 -7.58 8.31
C VAL A 39 -0.74 -6.82 7.00
N THR A 40 -0.77 -7.55 5.88
CA THR A 40 -0.94 -6.95 4.56
C THR A 40 -2.27 -6.22 4.45
N VAL A 41 -3.37 -6.87 4.84
CA VAL A 41 -4.73 -6.32 4.75
C VAL A 41 -4.96 -5.20 5.78
N VAL A 42 -4.52 -5.38 7.03
CA VAL A 42 -4.82 -4.46 8.13
C VAL A 42 -3.88 -3.26 8.16
N VAL A 43 -2.63 -3.41 7.74
CA VAL A 43 -1.60 -2.37 7.91
C VAL A 43 -1.07 -1.90 6.56
N ILE A 44 -0.52 -2.80 5.74
CA ILE A 44 0.27 -2.40 4.57
C ILE A 44 -0.61 -1.69 3.52
N ARG A 45 -1.71 -2.32 3.11
CA ARG A 45 -2.61 -1.76 2.09
C ARG A 45 -3.26 -0.43 2.51
N PRO A 46 -3.89 -0.30 3.68
CA PRO A 46 -4.51 0.97 4.07
C PRO A 46 -3.48 2.07 4.31
N THR A 47 -2.30 1.75 4.85
CA THR A 47 -1.23 2.76 5.04
C THR A 47 -0.73 3.28 3.70
N ALA A 48 -0.51 2.40 2.72
CA ALA A 48 -0.10 2.81 1.38
C ALA A 48 -1.13 3.74 0.72
N GLN A 49 -2.42 3.41 0.82
CA GLN A 49 -3.49 4.28 0.32
C GLN A 49 -3.54 5.62 1.06
N ALA A 50 -3.39 5.62 2.38
CA ALA A 50 -3.40 6.84 3.18
C ALA A 50 -2.23 7.78 2.84
N VAL A 51 -1.02 7.24 2.67
CA VAL A 51 0.16 8.03 2.27
C VAL A 51 -0.05 8.67 0.90
N VAL A 52 -0.56 7.92 -0.08
CA VAL A 52 -0.83 8.46 -1.42
C VAL A 52 -1.90 9.55 -1.38
N ALA A 53 -3.00 9.34 -0.63
CA ALA A 53 -4.08 10.32 -0.50
C ALA A 53 -3.63 11.62 0.20
N LEU A 54 -2.81 11.51 1.26
CA LEU A 54 -2.24 12.68 1.94
C LEU A 54 -1.25 13.42 1.05
N THR A 55 -0.43 12.67 0.31
CA THR A 55 0.52 13.25 -0.67
C THR A 55 -0.26 14.01 -1.73
N PHE A 56 -1.32 13.43 -2.30
CA PHE A 56 -2.20 14.10 -3.24
C PHE A 56 -2.78 15.40 -2.67
N GLY A 57 -3.30 15.38 -1.44
CA GLY A 57 -3.83 16.57 -0.77
C GLY A 57 -2.78 17.68 -0.59
N ASN A 58 -1.57 17.33 -0.17
CA ASN A 58 -0.48 18.29 0.01
C ASN A 58 -0.02 18.92 -1.31
N TYR A 59 0.18 18.10 -2.35
CA TYR A 59 0.60 18.60 -3.66
C TYR A 59 -0.49 19.45 -4.34
N LEU A 60 -1.78 19.17 -4.09
CA LEU A 60 -2.89 19.96 -4.62
C LEU A 60 -3.03 21.32 -3.93
N LEU A 61 -2.69 21.41 -2.64
CA LEU A 61 -2.74 22.67 -1.87
C LEU A 61 -1.50 23.56 -2.06
N GLN A 62 -0.38 23.00 -2.50
CA GLN A 62 0.87 23.72 -2.73
C GLN A 62 0.77 25.00 -3.60
N PRO A 63 -0.01 25.06 -4.71
CA PRO A 63 -0.19 26.31 -5.46
C PRO A 63 -1.01 27.39 -4.73
N PHE A 64 -1.85 27.01 -3.77
CA PHE A 64 -2.65 27.96 -2.98
C PHE A 64 -1.89 28.52 -1.78
N PHE A 65 -0.86 27.79 -1.31
CA PHE A 65 -0.02 28.15 -0.18
C PHE A 65 1.47 28.07 -0.60
N PRO A 66 1.95 28.99 -1.46
CA PRO A 66 3.29 28.89 -2.05
C PRO A 66 4.43 29.06 -1.04
N ASP A 67 4.24 29.88 0.00
CA ASP A 67 5.27 30.24 0.99
C ASP A 67 4.99 29.69 2.40
N CYS A 68 3.94 28.87 2.57
CA CYS A 68 3.59 28.31 3.88
C CYS A 68 3.13 26.86 3.78
N GLU A 69 3.30 26.12 4.87
CA GLU A 69 2.86 24.73 4.93
C GLU A 69 1.32 24.68 4.89
N PRO A 70 0.72 23.91 3.98
CA PRO A 70 -0.73 23.85 3.86
C PRO A 70 -1.35 23.35 5.17
N PRO A 71 -2.50 23.92 5.61
CA PRO A 71 -3.10 23.56 6.88
C PRO A 71 -3.44 22.07 6.91
N LEU A 72 -2.96 21.36 7.93
CA LEU A 72 -3.10 19.91 8.08
C LEU A 72 -4.56 19.44 7.99
N GLN A 73 -5.51 20.26 8.45
CA GLN A 73 -6.94 19.98 8.36
C GLN A 73 -7.43 19.92 6.90
N ALA A 74 -7.00 20.85 6.04
CA ALA A 74 -7.38 20.88 4.64
C ALA A 74 -6.79 19.68 3.88
N ALA A 75 -5.52 19.37 4.12
CA ALA A 75 -4.87 18.20 3.51
C ALA A 75 -5.56 16.89 3.93
N LYS A 76 -5.97 16.75 5.20
CA LYS A 76 -6.72 15.59 5.68
C LYS A 76 -8.11 15.47 5.07
N LEU A 77 -8.84 16.58 4.93
CA LEU A 77 -10.17 16.57 4.30
C LEU A 77 -10.07 16.19 2.82
N LEU A 78 -9.09 16.73 2.09
CA LEU A 78 -8.82 16.34 0.71
C LEU A 78 -8.43 14.86 0.61
N ALA A 79 -7.54 14.39 1.48
CA ALA A 79 -7.16 12.97 1.52
C ALA A 79 -8.37 12.06 1.80
N ALA A 80 -9.24 12.42 2.75
CA ALA A 80 -10.46 11.67 3.05
C ALA A 80 -11.41 11.64 1.83
N SER A 81 -11.59 12.77 1.14
CA SER A 81 -12.39 12.83 -0.08
C SER A 81 -11.82 11.96 -1.21
N ALA A 82 -10.49 11.94 -1.37
CA ALA A 82 -9.80 11.12 -2.35
C ALA A 82 -9.93 9.62 -2.03
N LEU A 83 -9.82 9.24 -0.76
CA LEU A 83 -10.04 7.85 -0.31
C LEU A 83 -11.47 7.38 -0.58
N LEU A 84 -12.47 8.24 -0.35
CA LEU A 84 -13.87 7.95 -0.68
C LEU A 84 -14.06 7.81 -2.19
N ALA A 85 -13.49 8.70 -2.99
CA ALA A 85 -13.58 8.65 -4.45
C ALA A 85 -12.89 7.41 -5.05
N MET A 86 -11.83 6.90 -4.42
CA MET A 86 -11.17 5.66 -4.86
C MET A 86 -11.99 4.38 -4.58
N HIS A 87 -12.97 4.44 -3.68
CA HIS A 87 -13.79 3.29 -3.26
C HIS A 87 -15.27 3.43 -3.65
N ALA A 88 -15.65 4.49 -4.37
CA ALA A 88 -16.98 4.71 -4.93
C ALA A 88 -17.03 4.21 -6.39
#